data_AF-A0A1G1EBB1-F1
#
_entry.id   AF-A0A1G1EBB1-F1
#
_cell.length_a   1.000
_cell.length_b   1.000
_cell.length_c   1.000
_cell.angle_alpha   90.00
_cell.angle_beta   90.00
_cell.angle_gamma   90.00
#
_symmetry.space_group_name_H-M   'P 1'
#
loop_
_entity.id
_entity.type
_entity.pdbx_description
1 polymer ?
#
loop_
_entity_poly.entity_id
_entity_poly.type
_entity_poly.pdbx_seq_one_letter_code
_entity_poly.pdbx_strand_id
1 'polypeptide(L)'
;MKRIIPQLPKGFVSIEYTPTKGRNKGQIYRAYFIDQSLVVWFRDSAKMENGTLIKLIKMSNLWIDNLFQGIAKEGSVELKAGKKPEALLQKIIEIGSKPGDLIFDYHVGSGTTCAVAHKLGRRYVGIEQLDYGKNNCVVRLQNVINGDQTGISKSVNWQGGGDFIYCELMKYNEAFMERIQAAKTSKELLKIWREMAEGSFLNWYVNPAMPEEAVKDFEELGKDENGLEKQKRLLAELLDKNQLYVNLSEIDDSQFNVSKEDKALNKAFYGDNR
;
A
#
# COMPACT_ATOMS: atom_id res chain seq x y z
N MET A 1 -10.22 -9.30 37.52
CA MET A 1 -9.37 -8.54 38.48
C MET A 1 -10.14 -7.58 39.38
N LYS A 2 -10.86 -6.56 38.88
CA LYS A 2 -11.57 -5.57 39.76
C LYS A 2 -12.46 -6.17 40.87
N ARG A 3 -13.09 -7.32 40.63
CA ARG A 3 -13.93 -8.02 41.62
C ARG A 3 -13.16 -8.76 42.72
N ILE A 4 -11.89 -9.10 42.47
CA ILE A 4 -11.06 -9.94 43.37
C ILE A 4 -10.14 -9.07 44.23
N ILE A 5 -9.70 -7.91 43.72
CA ILE A 5 -8.78 -7.00 44.42
C ILE A 5 -9.21 -6.67 45.86
N PRO A 6 -10.49 -6.34 46.16
CA PRO A 6 -10.92 -6.03 47.53
C PRO A 6 -10.83 -7.20 48.51
N GLN A 7 -10.75 -8.43 48.00
CA GLN A 7 -10.70 -9.67 48.79
C GLN A 7 -9.26 -10.13 49.05
N LEU A 8 -8.26 -9.44 48.50
CA LEU A 8 -6.86 -9.80 48.71
C LEU A 8 -6.43 -9.45 50.15
N PRO A 9 -5.69 -10.34 50.82
CA PRO A 9 -5.14 -10.04 52.12
C PRO A 9 -4.11 -8.91 52.01
N LYS A 10 -3.89 -8.22 53.12
CA LYS A 10 -2.81 -7.21 53.24
C LYS A 10 -1.44 -7.90 53.12
N GLY A 11 -0.44 -7.17 52.63
CA GLY A 11 0.90 -7.68 52.32
C GLY A 11 1.13 -7.98 50.84
N PHE A 12 2.25 -8.66 50.55
CA PHE A 12 2.67 -9.01 49.19
C PHE A 12 2.03 -10.33 48.74
N VAL A 13 1.20 -10.27 47.70
CA VAL A 13 0.50 -11.44 47.15
C VAL A 13 0.64 -11.50 45.64
N SER A 14 0.44 -12.70 45.08
CA SER A 14 0.36 -12.89 43.63
C SER A 14 -0.92 -13.62 43.24
N ILE A 15 -1.43 -13.33 42.05
CA ILE A 15 -2.59 -13.98 41.44
C ILE A 15 -2.17 -14.52 40.08
N GLU A 16 -2.48 -15.78 39.82
CA GLU A 16 -2.36 -16.38 38.50
C GLU A 16 -3.72 -16.45 37.82
N TYR A 17 -3.79 -16.04 36.56
CA TYR A 17 -5.00 -16.16 35.76
C TYR A 17 -4.67 -16.21 34.27
N THR A 18 -5.61 -16.72 33.47
CA THR A 18 -5.49 -16.75 32.01
C THR A 18 -6.31 -15.59 31.41
N PRO A 19 -5.67 -14.57 30.79
CA PRO A 19 -6.38 -13.46 30.17
C PRO A 19 -7.24 -13.93 28.99
N THR A 20 -8.47 -13.40 28.89
CA THR A 20 -9.38 -13.68 27.77
C THR A 20 -9.17 -12.73 26.58
N LYS A 21 -8.47 -11.61 26.79
CA LYS A 21 -8.19 -10.56 25.80
C LYS A 21 -6.79 -9.96 26.03
N GLY A 22 -6.27 -9.24 25.04
CA GLY A 22 -4.99 -8.53 25.12
C GLY A 22 -3.78 -9.38 24.70
N ARG A 23 -2.59 -8.82 24.90
CA ARG A 23 -1.31 -9.39 24.43
C ARG A 23 -1.04 -10.82 24.92
N ASN A 24 -1.46 -11.13 26.14
CA ASN A 24 -1.23 -12.42 26.80
C ASN A 24 -2.49 -13.32 26.78
N LYS A 25 -3.39 -13.13 25.81
CA LYS A 25 -4.61 -13.93 25.68
C LYS A 25 -4.25 -15.43 25.60
N GLY A 26 -4.87 -16.23 26.46
CA GLY A 26 -4.68 -17.69 26.47
C GLY A 26 -3.41 -18.18 27.15
N GLN A 27 -2.58 -17.31 27.72
CA GLN A 27 -1.37 -17.68 28.47
C GLN A 27 -1.56 -17.47 29.97
N ILE A 28 -0.99 -18.34 30.82
CA ILE A 28 -1.00 -18.14 32.27
C ILE A 28 -0.19 -16.89 32.60
N TYR A 29 -0.82 -15.92 33.25
CA TYR A 29 -0.20 -14.66 33.64
C TYR A 29 -0.27 -14.47 35.16
N ARG A 30 0.87 -14.08 35.75
CA ARG A 30 0.99 -13.81 37.19
C ARG A 30 1.07 -12.31 37.45
N ALA A 31 0.11 -11.78 38.20
CA ALA A 31 0.09 -10.39 38.68
C ALA A 31 0.48 -10.34 40.17
N TYR A 32 1.16 -9.27 40.59
CA TYR A 32 1.60 -9.06 41.98
C TYR A 32 0.90 -7.85 42.59
N PHE A 33 0.60 -7.91 43.88
CA PHE A 33 -0.07 -6.84 44.62
C PHE A 33 0.60 -6.62 45.98
N ILE A 34 0.65 -5.36 46.44
CA ILE A 34 0.98 -4.98 47.81
C ILE A 34 -0.21 -4.19 48.35
N ASP A 35 -0.80 -4.65 49.44
CA ASP A 35 -1.93 -3.96 50.09
C ASP A 35 -3.01 -3.56 49.09
N GLN A 36 -3.42 -4.52 48.25
CA GLN A 36 -4.44 -4.38 47.20
C GLN A 36 -4.06 -3.44 46.04
N SER A 37 -2.85 -2.89 46.02
CA SER A 37 -2.31 -2.09 44.92
C SER A 37 -1.49 -2.96 43.96
N LEU A 38 -1.71 -2.81 42.65
CA LEU A 38 -0.98 -3.55 41.62
C LEU A 38 0.50 -3.15 41.61
N VAL A 39 1.38 -4.13 41.70
CA VAL A 39 2.82 -3.96 41.49
C VAL A 39 3.13 -4.10 40.01
N VAL A 40 3.80 -3.09 39.46
CA VAL A 40 4.34 -3.11 38.10
C VAL A 40 5.86 -3.14 38.22
N TRP A 41 6.52 -4.09 37.55
CA TRP A 41 7.96 -4.17 37.61
C TRP A 41 8.59 -3.04 36.82
N PHE A 42 9.63 -2.40 37.38
CA PHE A 42 10.30 -1.31 36.70
C PHE A 42 10.88 -1.76 35.35
N ARG A 43 11.41 -2.98 35.27
CA ARG A 43 11.88 -3.63 34.02
C ARG A 43 10.81 -3.74 32.92
N ASP A 44 9.53 -3.76 33.29
CA ASP A 44 8.42 -3.84 32.34
C ASP A 44 8.01 -2.43 31.82
N SER A 45 8.53 -1.38 32.45
CA SER A 45 8.23 0.02 32.17
C SER A 45 9.48 0.88 31.95
N ALA A 46 10.61 0.24 31.67
CA ALA A 46 11.87 0.92 31.41
C ALA A 46 12.69 0.14 30.37
N LYS A 47 13.48 0.85 29.57
CA LYS A 47 14.44 0.27 28.62
C LYS A 47 15.82 0.84 28.85
N MET A 48 16.85 0.05 28.61
CA MET A 48 18.23 0.55 28.53
C MET A 48 18.47 1.11 27.14
N GLU A 49 18.99 2.33 27.05
CA GLU A 49 19.37 2.98 25.80
C GLU A 49 20.69 3.72 26.05
N ASN A 50 21.75 3.35 25.32
CA ASN A 50 23.09 3.92 25.45
C ASN A 50 23.62 3.97 26.91
N GLY A 51 23.43 2.88 27.67
CA GLY A 51 23.86 2.80 29.07
C GLY A 51 22.98 3.55 30.06
N THR A 52 21.92 4.22 29.61
CA THR A 52 20.97 4.95 30.46
C THR A 52 19.65 4.19 30.57
N LEU A 53 19.11 4.09 31.79
CA LEU A 53 17.81 3.48 32.03
C LEU A 53 16.70 4.52 31.84
N ILE A 54 15.88 4.33 30.81
CA ILE A 54 14.82 5.26 30.42
C ILE A 54 13.46 4.68 30.82
N LYS A 55 12.70 5.43 31.62
CA LYS A 55 11.32 5.09 31.97
C LYS A 55 10.39 5.32 30.79
N LEU A 56 9.62 4.30 30.43
CA LEU A 56 8.59 4.36 29.40
C LEU A 56 7.30 4.94 29.99
N ILE A 57 6.66 5.81 29.22
CA ILE A 57 5.35 6.38 29.55
C ILE A 57 4.31 5.67 28.68
N LYS A 58 3.13 5.40 29.24
CA LYS A 58 2.01 4.85 28.47
C LYS A 58 1.65 5.82 27.35
N MET A 59 1.53 5.30 26.14
CA MET A 59 1.12 6.08 24.98
C MET A 59 -0.32 6.57 25.16
N SER A 60 -0.53 7.86 24.90
CA SER A 60 -1.85 8.49 24.89
C SER A 60 -2.56 8.26 23.56
N ASN A 61 -3.88 8.50 23.53
CA ASN A 61 -4.66 8.59 22.29
C ASN A 61 -4.46 9.92 21.55
N LEU A 62 -3.83 10.91 22.20
CA LEU A 62 -3.41 12.17 21.59
C LEU A 62 -1.89 12.16 21.38
N TRP A 63 -1.45 12.29 20.13
CA TRP A 63 -0.04 12.38 19.75
C TRP A 63 0.29 13.83 19.39
N ILE A 64 1.17 14.45 20.17
CA ILE A 64 1.55 15.87 20.01
C ILE A 64 2.99 16.04 19.51
N ASP A 65 3.68 14.94 19.23
CA ASP A 65 5.06 14.97 18.75
C ASP A 65 5.13 15.60 17.35
N ASN A 66 6.06 16.53 17.13
CA ASN A 66 6.33 17.06 15.80
C ASN A 66 7.17 16.09 14.97
N LEU A 67 6.52 15.03 14.47
CA LEU A 67 7.20 13.98 13.69
C LEU A 67 7.55 14.40 12.26
N PHE A 68 7.06 15.54 11.78
CA PHE A 68 7.29 16.02 10.41
C PHE A 68 8.61 16.79 10.26
N GLN A 69 9.25 17.17 11.35
CA GLN A 69 10.51 17.90 11.31
C GLN A 69 11.66 16.98 10.86
N GLY A 70 12.43 17.42 9.86
CA GLY A 70 13.62 16.72 9.39
C GLY A 70 13.36 15.54 8.44
N ILE A 71 12.10 15.29 8.06
CA ILE A 71 11.76 14.13 7.22
C ILE A 71 12.23 14.28 5.77
N ALA A 72 12.67 15.47 5.32
CA ALA A 72 13.00 15.74 3.92
C ALA A 72 14.00 14.74 3.30
N LYS A 73 14.89 14.14 4.10
CA LYS A 73 15.86 13.13 3.62
C LYS A 73 15.36 11.68 3.69
N GLU A 74 14.24 11.42 4.36
CA GLU A 74 13.74 10.05 4.55
C GLU A 74 13.49 9.33 3.22
N GLY A 75 13.90 8.05 3.18
CA GLY A 75 13.82 7.18 2.01
C GLY A 75 14.88 7.43 0.95
N SER A 76 15.79 8.39 1.16
CA SER A 76 16.80 8.80 0.18
C SER A 76 16.19 9.17 -1.19
N VAL A 77 15.00 9.79 -1.17
CA VAL A 77 14.28 10.31 -2.35
C VAL A 77 14.34 11.83 -2.43
N GLU A 78 14.14 12.42 -3.61
CA GLU A 78 14.18 13.87 -3.86
C GLU A 78 12.93 14.65 -3.39
N LEU A 79 11.99 13.97 -2.73
CA LEU A 79 10.73 14.54 -2.26
C LEU A 79 10.90 15.29 -0.93
N LYS A 80 10.90 16.64 -1.00
CA LYS A 80 11.11 17.53 0.16
C LYS A 80 9.93 17.56 1.15
N ALA A 81 8.70 17.38 0.67
CA ALA A 81 7.47 17.44 1.47
C ALA A 81 6.40 16.47 0.92
N GLY A 82 5.37 16.16 1.71
CA GLY A 82 4.24 15.32 1.28
C GLY A 82 4.34 13.84 1.68
N LYS A 83 5.55 13.35 1.96
CA LYS A 83 5.74 12.01 2.55
C LYS A 83 5.33 11.98 4.02
N LYS A 84 4.77 10.85 4.46
CA LYS A 84 4.51 10.60 5.87
C LYS A 84 5.84 10.27 6.59
N PRO A 85 6.03 10.72 7.84
CA PRO A 85 7.23 10.40 8.62
C PRO A 85 7.36 8.91 8.92
N GLU A 86 8.54 8.33 8.76
CA GLU A 86 8.78 6.92 9.11
C GLU A 86 8.53 6.64 10.60
N ALA A 87 8.88 7.58 11.49
CA ALA A 87 8.63 7.44 12.93
C ALA A 87 7.13 7.36 13.29
N LEU A 88 6.26 8.01 12.52
CA LEU A 88 4.82 7.90 12.70
C LEU A 88 4.33 6.51 12.31
N LEU A 89 4.78 6.03 11.15
CA LEU A 89 4.40 4.72 10.62
C LEU A 89 4.94 3.59 11.51
N GLN A 90 6.12 3.76 12.11
CA GLN A 90 6.67 2.80 13.07
C GLN A 90 5.73 2.62 14.25
N LYS A 91 5.28 3.72 14.87
CA LYS A 91 4.32 3.67 15.98
C LYS A 91 3.05 2.92 15.59
N ILE A 92 2.46 3.26 14.44
CA ILE A 92 1.22 2.64 13.97
C ILE A 92 1.41 1.13 13.76
N ILE A 93 2.47 0.73 13.05
CA ILE A 93 2.75 -0.67 12.70
C ILE A 93 3.06 -1.49 13.96
N GLU A 94 3.87 -0.99 14.89
CA GLU A 94 4.24 -1.71 16.11
C GLU A 94 3.06 -1.89 17.08
N ILE A 95 2.10 -0.97 17.09
CA ILE A 95 0.87 -1.11 17.89
C ILE A 95 -0.04 -2.19 17.28
N GLY A 96 -0.13 -2.24 15.95
CA GLY A 96 -1.08 -3.08 15.22
C GLY A 96 -0.56 -4.45 14.77
N SER A 97 0.75 -4.71 14.82
CA SER A 97 1.37 -5.89 14.21
C SER A 97 2.59 -6.41 14.96
N LYS A 98 2.90 -7.69 14.73
CA LYS A 98 4.14 -8.37 15.16
C LYS A 98 5.08 -8.56 13.96
N PRO A 99 6.38 -8.77 14.19
CA PRO A 99 7.29 -9.23 13.14
C PRO A 99 6.71 -10.46 12.41
N GLY A 100 6.85 -10.50 11.08
CA GLY A 100 6.30 -11.53 10.20
C GLY A 100 4.84 -11.32 9.74
N ASP A 101 4.07 -10.44 10.41
CA ASP A 101 2.72 -10.09 9.99
C ASP A 101 2.74 -9.35 8.62
N LEU A 102 1.59 -9.36 7.94
CA LEU A 102 1.40 -8.68 6.65
C LEU A 102 0.81 -7.28 6.86
N ILE A 103 1.46 -6.28 6.27
CA ILE A 103 0.97 -4.90 6.20
C ILE A 103 0.44 -4.62 4.78
N PHE A 104 -0.74 -4.03 4.67
CA PHE A 104 -1.34 -3.66 3.39
C PHE A 104 -1.54 -2.15 3.29
N ASP A 105 -1.05 -1.55 2.22
CA ASP A 105 -1.24 -0.13 1.91
C ASP A 105 -1.57 0.02 0.42
N TYR A 106 -2.74 0.53 0.10
CA TYR A 106 -3.21 0.71 -1.28
C TYR A 106 -3.12 2.18 -1.76
N HIS A 107 -2.46 3.03 -0.97
CA HIS A 107 -2.13 4.43 -1.30
C HIS A 107 -0.67 4.70 -0.87
N VAL A 108 0.24 3.86 -1.38
CA VAL A 108 1.64 3.77 -0.91
C VAL A 108 2.39 5.10 -1.05
N GLY A 109 2.07 5.87 -2.10
CA GLY A 109 2.75 7.09 -2.50
C GLY A 109 4.25 6.88 -2.61
N SER A 110 5.00 7.68 -1.86
CA SER A 110 6.47 7.58 -1.78
C SER A 110 7.01 6.31 -1.12
N GLY A 111 6.19 5.36 -0.64
CA GLY A 111 6.67 4.09 -0.09
C GLY A 111 6.96 4.06 1.41
N THR A 112 6.58 5.08 2.20
CA THR A 112 6.91 5.14 3.63
C THR A 112 6.42 3.89 4.40
N THR A 113 5.16 3.48 4.21
CA THR A 113 4.58 2.33 4.92
C THR A 113 5.34 1.04 4.65
N CYS A 114 5.63 0.77 3.37
CA CYS A 114 6.37 -0.41 2.95
C CYS A 114 7.83 -0.38 3.46
N ALA A 115 8.49 0.77 3.39
CA ALA A 115 9.85 0.97 3.91
C ALA A 115 9.92 0.66 5.42
N VAL A 116 8.98 1.18 6.20
CA VAL A 116 8.93 0.95 7.65
C VAL A 116 8.57 -0.51 7.96
N ALA A 117 7.58 -1.08 7.28
CA ALA A 117 7.21 -2.48 7.45
C ALA A 117 8.41 -3.40 7.19
N HIS A 118 9.16 -3.15 6.11
CA HIS A 118 10.36 -3.89 5.75
C HIS A 118 11.45 -3.79 6.82
N LYS A 119 11.82 -2.56 7.25
CA LYS A 119 12.83 -2.32 8.30
C LYS A 119 12.46 -2.96 9.64
N LEU A 120 11.17 -3.11 9.91
CA LEU A 120 10.62 -3.76 11.10
C LEU A 120 10.46 -5.27 10.96
N GLY A 121 10.81 -5.88 9.82
CA GLY A 121 10.69 -7.32 9.60
C GLY A 121 9.24 -7.80 9.46
N ARG A 122 8.38 -7.00 8.83
CA ARG A 122 7.02 -7.39 8.40
C ARG A 122 7.01 -7.66 6.90
N ARG A 123 6.08 -8.51 6.46
CA ARG A 123 5.73 -8.64 5.04
C ARG A 123 4.83 -7.47 4.66
N TYR A 124 4.81 -7.09 3.39
CA TYR A 124 3.93 -6.02 2.94
C TYR A 124 3.43 -6.24 1.52
N VAL A 125 2.26 -5.68 1.23
CA VAL A 125 1.72 -5.50 -0.12
C VAL A 125 1.38 -4.02 -0.26
N GLY A 126 1.93 -3.42 -1.31
CA GLY A 126 1.72 -2.03 -1.66
C GLY A 126 1.05 -1.90 -3.03
N ILE A 127 0.08 -1.00 -3.17
CA ILE A 127 -0.49 -0.62 -4.47
C ILE A 127 -0.31 0.89 -4.66
N GLU A 128 0.21 1.28 -5.81
CA GLU A 128 0.35 2.67 -6.23
C GLU A 128 0.01 2.79 -7.71
N GLN A 129 -0.75 3.83 -8.06
CA GLN A 129 -1.18 4.12 -9.43
C GLN A 129 -0.33 5.22 -10.07
N LEU A 130 0.17 6.16 -9.27
CA LEU A 130 0.83 7.36 -9.77
C LEU A 130 2.33 7.16 -9.96
N ASP A 131 2.86 7.74 -11.03
CA ASP A 131 4.29 7.83 -11.28
C ASP A 131 4.85 9.18 -10.82
N TYR A 132 5.68 9.13 -9.78
CA TYR A 132 6.45 10.22 -9.19
C TYR A 132 7.94 10.20 -9.58
N GLY A 133 8.33 9.37 -10.56
CA GLY A 133 9.69 9.19 -11.04
C GLY A 133 10.66 8.81 -9.92
N LYS A 134 11.65 9.66 -9.66
CA LYS A 134 12.66 9.46 -8.61
C LYS A 134 12.10 9.37 -7.18
N ASN A 135 10.83 9.73 -6.99
CA ASN A 135 10.16 9.70 -5.69
C ASN A 135 9.23 8.50 -5.52
N ASN A 136 9.24 7.56 -6.48
CA ASN A 136 8.42 6.35 -6.43
C ASN A 136 8.79 5.44 -5.27
N CYS A 137 7.78 4.67 -4.84
CA CYS A 137 7.94 3.63 -3.84
C CYS A 137 9.03 2.62 -4.21
N VAL A 138 9.16 2.26 -5.50
CA VAL A 138 10.20 1.36 -6.00
C VAL A 138 11.61 1.87 -5.70
N VAL A 139 11.89 3.15 -6.01
CA VAL A 139 13.19 3.78 -5.75
C VAL A 139 13.49 3.76 -4.25
N ARG A 140 12.49 4.12 -3.43
CA ARG A 140 12.66 4.08 -1.97
C ARG A 140 12.92 2.67 -1.45
N LEU A 141 12.19 1.66 -1.92
CA LEU A 141 12.36 0.28 -1.48
C LEU A 141 13.72 -0.29 -1.90
N GLN A 142 14.21 0.06 -3.09
CA GLN A 142 15.58 -0.23 -3.49
C GLN A 142 16.60 0.41 -2.54
N ASN A 143 16.41 1.68 -2.15
CA ASN A 143 17.26 2.33 -1.15
C ASN A 143 17.22 1.61 0.20
N VAL A 144 16.03 1.16 0.64
CA VAL A 144 15.87 0.40 1.89
C VAL A 144 16.65 -0.92 1.83
N ILE A 145 16.53 -1.69 0.74
CA ILE A 145 17.29 -2.93 0.54
C ILE A 145 18.80 -2.64 0.54
N ASN A 146 19.22 -1.54 -0.08
CA ASN A 146 20.63 -1.10 -0.11
C ASN A 146 21.12 -0.49 1.22
N GLY A 147 20.34 -0.58 2.30
CA GLY A 147 20.77 -0.15 3.63
C GLY A 147 20.59 1.34 3.91
N ASP A 148 19.57 1.98 3.35
CA ASP A 148 19.15 3.36 3.69
C ASP A 148 19.25 3.64 5.19
N GLN A 149 19.99 4.70 5.56
CA GLN A 149 20.27 5.08 6.95
C GLN A 149 19.40 6.24 7.46
N THR A 150 18.33 6.56 6.72
CA THR A 150 17.39 7.64 7.08
C THR A 150 16.17 7.11 7.84
N GLY A 151 15.36 8.02 8.37
CA GLY A 151 14.15 7.67 9.12
C GLY A 151 14.46 6.81 10.34
N ILE A 152 13.81 5.64 10.44
CA ILE A 152 13.94 4.74 11.60
C ILE A 152 15.15 3.82 11.56
N SER A 153 15.95 3.83 10.49
CA SER A 153 17.00 2.83 10.27
C SER A 153 17.97 2.72 11.44
N LYS A 154 18.41 3.84 12.01
CA LYS A 154 19.32 3.84 13.17
C LYS A 154 18.67 3.28 14.43
N SER A 155 17.39 3.58 14.67
CA SER A 155 16.71 3.13 15.89
C SER A 155 16.42 1.63 15.89
N VAL A 156 16.29 1.04 14.70
CA VAL A 156 16.07 -0.41 14.52
C VAL A 156 17.32 -1.17 14.07
N ASN A 157 18.48 -0.49 14.06
CA ASN A 157 19.76 -1.04 13.60
C ASN A 157 19.69 -1.67 12.19
N TRP A 158 18.98 -1.04 11.28
CA TRP A 158 18.82 -1.50 9.90
C TRP A 158 20.13 -1.42 9.12
N GLN A 159 20.51 -2.54 8.48
CA GLN A 159 21.73 -2.67 7.69
C GLN A 159 21.47 -2.87 6.19
N GLY A 160 20.20 -3.00 5.77
CA GLY A 160 19.82 -3.42 4.43
C GLY A 160 19.53 -4.92 4.33
N GLY A 161 19.24 -5.38 3.11
CA GLY A 161 18.84 -6.75 2.79
C GLY A 161 17.36 -6.89 2.48
N GLY A 162 16.92 -8.13 2.30
CA GLY A 162 15.57 -8.48 1.86
C GLY A 162 15.33 -8.24 0.37
N ASP A 163 14.10 -8.46 -0.04
CA ASP A 163 13.63 -8.30 -1.42
C ASP A 163 12.19 -7.77 -1.45
N PHE A 164 11.74 -7.42 -2.65
CA PHE A 164 10.34 -7.24 -2.96
C PHE A 164 10.09 -7.67 -4.41
N ILE A 165 8.86 -8.05 -4.70
CA ILE A 165 8.40 -8.33 -6.06
C ILE A 165 7.63 -7.10 -6.54
N TYR A 166 7.96 -6.64 -7.74
CA TYR A 166 7.23 -5.58 -8.43
C TYR A 166 6.42 -6.20 -9.56
N CYS A 167 5.13 -5.87 -9.59
CA CYS A 167 4.21 -6.32 -10.63
C CYS A 167 3.43 -5.12 -11.15
N GLU A 168 3.08 -5.16 -12.42
CA GLU A 168 2.11 -4.24 -13.04
C GLU A 168 0.90 -5.03 -13.51
N LEU A 169 -0.24 -4.36 -13.62
CA LEU A 169 -1.41 -4.95 -14.25
C LEU A 169 -1.21 -4.96 -15.77
N MET A 170 -1.49 -6.11 -16.40
CA MET A 170 -1.45 -6.21 -17.85
C MET A 170 -2.56 -5.36 -18.46
N LYS A 171 -2.18 -4.30 -19.16
CA LYS A 171 -3.10 -3.36 -19.80
C LYS A 171 -3.92 -4.03 -20.89
N TYR A 172 -5.21 -3.73 -20.88
CA TYR A 172 -6.12 -4.05 -21.96
C TYR A 172 -6.71 -2.74 -22.51
N ASN A 173 -7.94 -2.36 -22.16
CA ASN A 173 -8.50 -1.06 -22.59
C ASN A 173 -7.71 0.15 -22.07
N GLU A 174 -6.91 -0.01 -21.02
CA GLU A 174 -6.00 1.04 -20.54
C GLU A 174 -5.00 1.49 -21.62
N ALA A 175 -4.55 0.59 -22.50
CA ALA A 175 -3.67 0.95 -23.60
C ALA A 175 -4.35 1.93 -24.59
N PHE A 176 -5.65 1.80 -24.80
CA PHE A 176 -6.42 2.75 -25.59
C PHE A 176 -6.63 4.07 -24.84
N MET A 177 -6.90 4.02 -23.53
CA MET A 177 -6.99 5.22 -22.69
C MET A 177 -5.73 6.09 -22.78
N GLU A 178 -4.55 5.49 -22.64
CA GLU A 178 -3.27 6.20 -22.75
C GLU A 178 -3.09 6.85 -24.12
N ARG A 179 -3.44 6.12 -25.19
CA ARG A 179 -3.38 6.63 -26.57
C ARG A 179 -4.36 7.77 -26.82
N ILE A 180 -5.58 7.68 -26.28
CA ILE A 180 -6.60 8.74 -26.36
C ILE A 180 -6.09 10.00 -25.67
N GLN A 181 -5.53 9.87 -24.47
CA GLN A 181 -5.00 11.01 -23.71
C GLN A 181 -3.79 11.65 -24.42
N ALA A 182 -2.91 10.84 -24.98
CA ALA A 182 -1.71 11.28 -25.69
C ALA A 182 -1.99 11.88 -27.08
N ALA A 183 -3.14 11.58 -27.69
CA ALA A 183 -3.50 12.09 -29.01
C ALA A 183 -3.59 13.62 -29.03
N LYS A 184 -3.03 14.20 -30.09
CA LYS A 184 -2.94 15.65 -30.32
C LYS A 184 -3.90 16.13 -31.39
N THR A 185 -4.47 15.22 -32.18
CA THR A 185 -5.32 15.56 -33.32
C THR A 185 -6.56 14.65 -33.41
N SER A 186 -7.65 15.18 -33.96
CA SER A 186 -8.88 14.41 -34.22
C SER A 186 -8.64 13.23 -35.17
N LYS A 187 -7.68 13.35 -36.09
CA LYS A 187 -7.31 12.27 -37.02
C LYS A 187 -6.69 11.07 -36.29
N GLU A 188 -5.87 11.31 -35.27
CA GLU A 188 -5.33 10.25 -34.41
C GLU A 188 -6.44 9.57 -33.60
N LEU A 189 -7.37 10.36 -33.05
CA LEU A 189 -8.52 9.84 -32.32
C LEU A 189 -9.43 8.97 -33.20
N LEU A 190 -9.70 9.38 -34.45
CA LEU A 190 -10.44 8.57 -35.41
C LEU A 190 -9.76 7.24 -35.71
N LYS A 191 -8.43 7.23 -35.83
CA LYS A 191 -7.66 6.00 -36.02
C LYS A 191 -7.80 5.07 -34.81
N ILE A 192 -7.69 5.63 -33.60
CA ILE A 192 -7.86 4.88 -32.35
C ILE A 192 -9.27 4.28 -32.26
N TRP A 193 -10.31 5.06 -32.60
CA TRP A 193 -11.68 4.58 -32.59
C TRP A 193 -11.93 3.43 -33.56
N ARG A 194 -11.36 3.50 -34.79
CA ARG A 194 -11.45 2.39 -35.75
C ARG A 194 -10.82 1.11 -35.21
N GLU A 195 -9.64 1.20 -34.61
CA GLU A 195 -8.97 0.04 -34.00
C GLU A 195 -9.77 -0.52 -32.81
N MET A 196 -10.41 0.35 -32.01
CA MET A 196 -11.31 -0.07 -30.93
C MET A 196 -12.54 -0.83 -31.47
N ALA A 197 -13.10 -0.38 -32.59
CA ALA A 197 -14.27 -1.01 -33.22
C ALA A 197 -13.93 -2.36 -33.87
N GLU A 198 -12.77 -2.49 -34.51
CA GLU A 198 -12.34 -3.71 -35.20
C GLU A 198 -12.04 -4.87 -34.23
N GLY A 199 -11.49 -4.61 -33.05
CA GLY A 199 -11.13 -5.67 -32.11
C GLY A 199 -12.17 -6.00 -31.04
N SER A 200 -13.43 -5.62 -31.24
CA SER A 200 -14.55 -5.92 -30.31
C SER A 200 -14.36 -5.36 -28.89
N PHE A 201 -13.65 -4.24 -28.74
CA PHE A 201 -13.28 -3.62 -27.45
C PHE A 201 -14.35 -2.69 -26.87
N LEU A 202 -15.47 -2.54 -27.56
CA LEU A 202 -16.57 -1.65 -27.20
C LEU A 202 -17.61 -2.40 -26.37
N ASN A 203 -18.16 -1.72 -25.36
CA ASN A 203 -19.23 -2.26 -24.53
C ASN A 203 -20.33 -2.86 -25.43
N TRP A 204 -20.59 -4.16 -25.33
CA TRP A 204 -21.36 -4.95 -26.30
C TRP A 204 -22.79 -4.43 -26.57
N TYR A 205 -23.29 -3.51 -25.74
CA TYR A 205 -24.54 -2.79 -25.92
C TYR A 205 -24.53 -1.77 -27.07
N VAL A 206 -23.38 -1.50 -27.70
CA VAL A 206 -23.25 -0.58 -28.84
C VAL A 206 -22.81 -1.37 -30.07
N ASN A 207 -23.62 -1.26 -31.12
CA ASN A 207 -23.39 -1.85 -32.44
C ASN A 207 -21.91 -1.67 -32.87
N PRO A 208 -21.14 -2.75 -33.14
CA PRO A 208 -19.70 -2.67 -33.45
C PRO A 208 -19.40 -1.95 -34.77
N ALA A 209 -20.41 -1.70 -35.60
CA ALA A 209 -20.27 -0.86 -36.77
C ALA A 209 -20.20 0.61 -36.34
N MET A 210 -19.07 1.28 -36.64
CA MET A 210 -18.93 2.73 -36.59
C MET A 210 -19.78 3.33 -37.72
N PRO A 211 -21.02 3.81 -37.45
CA PRO A 211 -21.90 4.27 -38.52
C PRO A 211 -21.30 5.54 -39.13
N GLU A 212 -21.42 5.73 -40.44
CA GLU A 212 -20.88 6.91 -41.13
C GLU A 212 -21.36 8.24 -40.50
N GLU A 213 -22.59 8.25 -39.98
CA GLU A 213 -23.18 9.38 -39.27
C GLU A 213 -22.41 9.71 -37.99
N ALA A 214 -22.06 8.71 -37.18
CA ALA A 214 -21.29 8.91 -35.96
C ALA A 214 -19.86 9.40 -36.24
N VAL A 215 -19.28 9.03 -37.38
CA VAL A 215 -17.97 9.57 -37.81
C VAL A 215 -18.06 11.05 -38.12
N LYS A 216 -19.12 11.46 -38.85
CA LYS A 216 -19.36 12.87 -39.19
C LYS A 216 -19.62 13.70 -37.94
N ASP A 217 -20.47 13.22 -37.04
CA ASP A 217 -20.74 13.88 -35.76
C ASP A 217 -19.46 14.02 -34.92
N PHE A 218 -18.62 12.98 -34.90
CA PHE A 218 -17.33 13.03 -34.23
C PHE A 218 -16.38 14.05 -34.86
N GLU A 219 -16.29 14.11 -36.19
CA GLU A 219 -15.47 15.10 -36.90
C GLU A 219 -15.96 16.52 -36.70
N GLU A 220 -17.28 16.74 -36.66
CA GLU A 220 -17.89 18.04 -36.35
C GLU A 220 -17.60 18.46 -34.92
N LEU A 221 -17.72 17.54 -33.95
CA LEU A 221 -17.37 17.77 -32.55
C LEU A 221 -15.92 18.25 -32.38
N GLY A 222 -15.01 17.80 -33.24
CA GLY A 222 -13.61 18.23 -33.23
C GLY A 222 -13.40 19.69 -33.64
N LYS A 223 -14.34 20.29 -34.38
CA LYS A 223 -14.27 21.68 -34.88
C LYS A 223 -14.75 22.71 -33.85
N ASP A 224 -15.44 22.26 -32.80
CA ASP A 224 -15.91 23.10 -31.70
C ASP A 224 -14.76 23.66 -30.85
N GLU A 225 -15.08 24.67 -30.02
CA GLU A 225 -14.24 25.06 -28.89
C GLU A 225 -14.05 23.86 -27.94
N ASN A 226 -12.79 23.58 -27.59
CA ASN A 226 -12.34 22.38 -26.86
C ASN A 226 -12.76 21.05 -27.52
N GLY A 227 -12.97 21.04 -28.84
CA GLY A 227 -13.45 19.88 -29.59
C GLY A 227 -12.60 18.62 -29.41
N LEU A 228 -11.27 18.77 -29.37
CA LEU A 228 -10.35 17.65 -29.14
C LEU A 228 -10.58 16.99 -27.76
N GLU A 229 -10.76 17.78 -26.70
CA GLU A 229 -11.00 17.25 -25.36
C GLU A 229 -12.38 16.60 -25.23
N LYS A 230 -13.39 17.16 -25.91
CA LYS A 230 -14.72 16.53 -26.04
C LYS A 230 -14.62 15.19 -26.75
N GLN A 231 -13.87 15.11 -27.85
CA GLN A 231 -13.62 13.86 -28.60
C GLN A 231 -12.89 12.82 -27.75
N LYS A 232 -11.84 13.21 -27.01
CA LYS A 232 -11.13 12.32 -26.08
C LYS A 232 -12.06 11.74 -25.02
N ARG A 233 -12.86 12.61 -24.41
CA ARG A 233 -13.83 12.21 -23.38
C ARG A 233 -14.84 11.21 -23.94
N LEU A 234 -15.38 11.46 -25.13
CA LEU A 234 -16.33 10.56 -25.78
C LEU A 234 -15.71 9.18 -26.01
N LEU A 235 -14.50 9.09 -26.58
CA LEU A 235 -13.85 7.80 -26.79
C LEU A 235 -13.54 7.08 -25.48
N ALA A 236 -13.13 7.81 -24.44
CA ALA A 236 -12.91 7.25 -23.11
C ALA A 236 -14.20 6.73 -22.46
N GLU A 237 -15.36 7.31 -22.78
CA GLU A 237 -16.68 6.84 -22.32
C GLU A 237 -17.17 5.60 -23.08
N LEU A 238 -16.71 5.38 -24.32
CA LEU A 238 -17.04 4.20 -25.12
C LEU A 238 -16.29 2.93 -24.70
N LEU A 239 -15.14 3.05 -24.02
CA LEU A 239 -14.37 1.91 -23.52
C LEU A 239 -15.07 1.26 -22.32
N ASP A 240 -15.08 -0.08 -22.29
CA ASP A 240 -15.52 -0.80 -21.09
C ASP A 240 -14.46 -0.67 -19.99
N LYS A 241 -14.81 0.11 -18.96
CA LYS A 241 -13.95 0.38 -17.80
C LYS A 241 -13.76 -0.84 -16.90
N ASN A 242 -14.63 -1.86 -17.00
CA ASN A 242 -14.42 -3.13 -16.29
C ASN A 242 -13.35 -4.00 -16.97
N GLN A 243 -12.95 -3.67 -18.20
CA GLN A 243 -11.94 -4.37 -18.98
C GLN A 243 -10.72 -3.47 -19.27
N LEU A 244 -10.35 -2.57 -18.34
CA LEU A 244 -9.12 -1.78 -18.49
C LEU A 244 -7.87 -2.64 -18.45
N TYR A 245 -7.91 -3.76 -17.74
CA TYR A 245 -6.82 -4.70 -17.57
C TYR A 245 -7.33 -6.12 -17.85
N VAL A 246 -6.41 -7.01 -18.22
CA VAL A 246 -6.73 -8.41 -18.52
C VAL A 246 -7.22 -9.11 -17.25
N ASN A 247 -8.37 -9.79 -17.32
CA ASN A 247 -8.87 -10.56 -16.19
C ASN A 247 -8.02 -11.82 -15.99
N LEU A 248 -7.82 -12.23 -14.73
CA LEU A 248 -7.09 -13.45 -14.42
C LEU A 248 -7.73 -14.69 -15.08
N SER A 249 -9.06 -14.73 -15.21
CA SER A 249 -9.78 -15.82 -15.89
C SER A 249 -9.45 -15.96 -17.37
N GLU A 250 -8.94 -14.89 -17.98
CA GLU A 250 -8.61 -14.79 -19.41
C GLU A 250 -7.10 -14.94 -19.65
N ILE A 251 -6.30 -15.22 -18.62
CA ILE A 251 -4.84 -15.31 -18.72
C ILE A 251 -4.36 -16.37 -19.73
N ASP A 252 -5.18 -17.39 -19.98
CA ASP A 252 -4.90 -18.45 -20.95
C ASP A 252 -5.43 -18.20 -22.36
N ASP A 253 -6.15 -17.10 -22.58
CA ASP A 253 -6.57 -16.71 -23.92
C ASP A 253 -5.37 -16.27 -24.77
N SER A 254 -5.24 -16.90 -25.94
CA SER A 254 -4.22 -16.59 -26.93
C SER A 254 -4.22 -15.14 -27.40
N GLN A 255 -5.35 -14.44 -27.32
CA GLN A 255 -5.46 -13.03 -27.71
C GLN A 255 -4.51 -12.12 -26.94
N PHE A 256 -4.31 -12.37 -25.65
CA PHE A 256 -3.48 -11.51 -24.79
C PHE A 256 -1.99 -11.85 -24.84
N ASN A 257 -1.61 -12.98 -25.43
CA ASN A 257 -0.23 -13.44 -25.56
C ASN A 257 0.57 -13.38 -24.23
N VAL A 258 -0.08 -13.70 -23.10
CA VAL A 258 0.56 -13.68 -21.78
C VAL A 258 1.72 -14.69 -21.74
N SER A 259 2.88 -14.26 -21.25
CA SER A 259 4.09 -15.09 -21.18
C SER A 259 3.90 -16.30 -20.26
N LYS A 260 4.71 -17.35 -20.44
CA LYS A 260 4.66 -18.53 -19.56
C LYS A 260 5.11 -18.16 -18.14
N GLU A 261 6.06 -17.24 -18.05
CA GLU A 261 6.64 -16.72 -16.83
C GLU A 261 5.58 -15.95 -16.01
N ASP A 262 4.82 -15.05 -16.65
CA ASP A 262 3.75 -14.29 -15.99
C ASP A 262 2.60 -15.18 -15.54
N LYS A 263 2.24 -16.19 -16.35
CA LYS A 263 1.27 -17.22 -15.97
C LYS A 263 1.72 -17.98 -14.73
N ALA A 264 2.99 -18.40 -14.69
CA ALA A 264 3.56 -19.11 -13.55
C ALA A 264 3.60 -18.23 -12.29
N LEU A 265 3.99 -16.96 -12.41
CA LEU A 265 4.01 -16.00 -11.31
C LEU A 265 2.60 -15.78 -10.73
N ASN A 266 1.60 -15.56 -11.58
CA ASN A 266 0.21 -15.37 -11.14
C ASN A 266 -0.32 -16.62 -10.42
N LYS A 267 -0.06 -17.82 -10.94
CA LYS A 267 -0.43 -19.09 -10.28
C LYS A 267 0.21 -19.23 -8.89
N ALA A 268 1.49 -18.88 -8.78
CA ALA A 268 2.20 -18.88 -7.51
C ALA A 268 1.65 -17.86 -6.51
N PHE A 269 1.23 -16.68 -7.00
CA PHE A 269 0.70 -15.59 -6.17
C PHE A 269 -0.72 -15.90 -5.63
N TYR A 270 -1.65 -16.31 -6.50
CA TYR A 270 -3.03 -16.59 -6.11
C TYR A 270 -3.23 -17.96 -5.45
N GLY A 271 -2.26 -18.87 -5.62
CA GLY A 271 -2.22 -20.12 -4.89
C GLY A 271 -3.13 -21.21 -5.46
N ASP A 272 -3.13 -21.39 -6.78
CA ASP A 272 -3.84 -22.47 -7.50
C ASP A 272 -3.37 -23.91 -7.15
N ASN A 273 -2.56 -24.06 -6.10
CA ASN A 273 -2.22 -25.33 -5.47
C ASN A 273 -3.08 -25.60 -4.20
N ARG A 274 -4.34 -25.13 -4.16
CA ARG A 274 -5.31 -25.49 -3.11
C ARG A 274 -6.24 -26.61 -3.53
#